data_AF-A0A4V1M574-F1
#
_entry.id   AF-A0A4V1M574-F1
#
_cell.length_a   1.000
_cell.length_b   1.000
_cell.length_c   1.000
_cell.angle_alpha   90.00
_cell.angle_beta   90.00
_cell.angle_gamma   90.00
#
_symmetry.space_group_name_H-M   'P 1'
#
loop_
_entity.id
_entity.type
_entity.pdbx_description
1 polymer ?
#
loop_
_entity_poly.entity_id
_entity_poly.type
_entity_poly.pdbx_seq_one_letter_code
_entity_poly.pdbx_strand_id
1 'polypeptide(L)'
;MPYKADTEIDLTAQTTGSYIIASQHRKKGNPNKSIWTITFDEEVNCFIQALNGDWKIGKEAWGVKVIGDILQVVGLNNNRQELKLAKFVDGTNTNVWHGYPADYMSKAQDRPATNILKVWVDNGFLTKAKMSKIRLGQSCNL
;
A
#
# COMPACT_ATOMS: atom_id res chain seq x y z
N MET A 1 -12.12 18.90 5.39
CA MET A 1 -11.62 18.75 6.77
C MET A 1 -10.40 17.83 6.73
N PRO A 2 -9.32 18.09 7.48
CA PRO A 2 -8.17 17.20 7.48
C PRO A 2 -8.56 15.84 8.09
N TYR A 3 -8.10 14.76 7.47
CA TYR A 3 -8.28 13.42 8.03
C TYR A 3 -7.64 13.31 9.42
N LYS A 4 -8.16 12.41 10.25
CA LYS A 4 -7.63 12.09 11.57
C LYS A 4 -7.35 10.60 11.67
N ALA A 5 -6.32 10.24 12.43
CA ALA A 5 -6.01 8.85 12.70
C ALA A 5 -7.09 8.22 13.59
N ASP A 6 -7.23 6.90 13.47
CA ASP A 6 -8.12 6.05 14.28
C ASP A 6 -9.60 6.49 14.24
N THR A 7 -10.00 7.15 13.16
CA THR A 7 -11.38 7.54 12.86
C THR A 7 -11.78 6.90 11.54
N GLU A 8 -12.97 6.33 11.48
CA GLU A 8 -13.51 5.78 10.24
C GLU A 8 -13.83 6.91 9.25
N ILE A 9 -13.35 6.74 8.04
CA ILE A 9 -13.58 7.62 6.91
C ILE A 9 -14.48 6.85 5.96
N ASP A 10 -15.71 7.32 5.80
CA ASP A 10 -16.61 6.79 4.78
C ASP A 10 -16.10 7.21 3.40
N LEU A 11 -15.65 6.22 2.62
CA LEU A 11 -15.19 6.39 1.24
C LEU A 11 -16.10 5.65 0.26
N THR A 12 -17.33 5.28 0.65
CA THR A 12 -18.28 4.55 -0.21
C THR A 12 -18.72 5.34 -1.44
N ALA A 13 -18.61 6.66 -1.40
CA ALA A 13 -18.85 7.51 -2.57
C ALA A 13 -17.69 7.50 -3.58
N GLN A 14 -16.47 7.13 -3.17
CA GLN A 14 -15.28 7.12 -4.04
C GLN A 14 -14.75 5.72 -4.34
N THR A 15 -15.12 4.73 -3.53
CA THR A 15 -14.63 3.35 -3.55
C THR A 15 -15.69 2.39 -3.03
N THR A 16 -15.36 1.11 -2.93
CA THR A 16 -16.28 0.11 -2.41
C THR A 16 -16.34 0.01 -0.88
N GLY A 17 -15.58 0.78 -0.07
CA GLY A 17 -15.57 0.59 1.40
C GLY A 17 -15.08 1.78 2.23
N SER A 18 -15.04 1.60 3.56
CA SER A 18 -14.54 2.59 4.52
C SER A 18 -13.04 2.42 4.78
N TYR A 19 -12.38 3.48 5.27
CA TYR A 19 -10.94 3.45 5.60
C TYR A 19 -10.65 4.02 6.98
N ILE A 20 -9.69 3.42 7.70
CA ILE A 20 -9.15 3.91 8.96
C ILE A 20 -7.65 4.13 8.80
N ILE A 21 -7.20 5.36 9.05
CA ILE A 21 -5.77 5.69 9.17
C ILE A 21 -5.28 5.18 10.52
N ALA A 22 -4.64 4.02 10.55
CA ALA A 22 -4.21 3.40 11.80
C ALA A 22 -2.96 4.10 12.38
N SER A 23 -3.07 4.70 13.57
CA SER A 23 -1.98 5.46 14.20
C SER A 23 -0.74 4.61 14.49
N GLN A 24 -0.90 3.29 14.62
CA GLN A 24 0.21 2.34 14.80
C GLN A 24 1.22 2.33 13.65
N HIS A 25 0.81 2.73 12.43
CA HIS A 25 1.69 2.88 11.27
C HIS A 25 2.18 4.34 11.08
N ARG A 26 1.89 5.20 12.07
CA ARG A 26 2.35 6.60 12.14
C ARG A 26 3.33 6.82 13.30
N LYS A 27 3.17 6.06 14.39
CA LYS A 27 4.02 6.14 15.59
C LYS A 27 5.40 5.54 15.30
N LYS A 28 6.44 6.30 15.65
CA LYS A 28 7.83 5.80 15.68
C LYS A 28 8.02 5.01 16.98
N GLY A 29 8.76 3.89 16.91
CA GLY A 29 9.19 3.14 18.11
C GLY A 29 8.66 1.72 18.25
N ASN A 30 7.75 1.25 17.37
CA ASN A 30 7.49 -0.19 17.26
C ASN A 30 8.47 -0.79 16.22
N PRO A 31 9.49 -1.55 16.65
CA PRO A 31 10.52 -2.07 15.75
C PRO A 31 10.03 -3.17 14.83
N ASN A 32 8.75 -3.56 14.89
CA ASN A 32 8.17 -4.62 14.07
C ASN A 32 7.25 -4.08 12.95
N LYS A 33 6.97 -2.78 12.92
CA LYS A 33 6.00 -2.17 11.99
C LYS A 33 6.66 -1.17 11.04
N SER A 34 6.36 -1.32 9.76
CA SER A 34 6.61 -0.28 8.76
C SER A 34 5.77 0.95 9.06
N ILE A 35 6.34 2.13 8.80
CA ILE A 35 5.72 3.43 9.10
C ILE A 35 5.51 4.25 7.83
N TRP A 36 4.35 4.88 7.71
CA TRP A 36 4.04 5.82 6.62
C TRP A 36 4.90 7.08 6.72
N THR A 37 5.43 7.53 5.59
CA THR A 37 6.10 8.84 5.46
C THR A 37 5.29 9.86 4.67
N ILE A 38 4.28 9.40 3.94
CA ILE A 38 3.33 10.22 3.17
C ILE A 38 2.27 10.87 4.06
N THR A 39 1.56 11.88 3.57
CA THR A 39 0.48 12.52 4.33
C THR A 39 -0.73 11.58 4.52
N PHE A 40 -1.71 12.01 5.29
CA PHE A 40 -2.97 11.27 5.43
C PHE A 40 -3.75 11.26 4.12
N ASP A 41 -3.81 12.40 3.43
CA ASP A 41 -4.46 12.52 2.13
C ASP A 41 -3.80 11.61 1.08
N GLU A 42 -2.47 11.54 1.08
CA GLU A 42 -1.72 10.68 0.18
C GLU A 42 -1.95 9.18 0.47
N GLU A 43 -2.07 8.78 1.74
CA GLU A 43 -2.41 7.41 2.13
C GLU A 43 -3.82 7.04 1.64
N VAL A 44 -4.80 7.91 1.92
CA VAL A 44 -6.20 7.70 1.51
C VAL A 44 -6.31 7.65 -0.01
N ASN A 45 -5.64 8.54 -0.73
CA ASN A 45 -5.62 8.52 -2.20
C ASN A 45 -4.98 7.23 -2.74
N CYS A 46 -3.91 6.74 -2.11
CA CYS A 46 -3.28 5.46 -2.47
C CYS A 46 -4.26 4.28 -2.29
N PHE A 47 -5.04 4.28 -1.21
CA PHE A 47 -6.10 3.29 -0.98
C PHE A 47 -7.20 3.37 -2.04
N ILE A 48 -7.70 4.58 -2.33
CA ILE A 48 -8.73 4.80 -3.35
C ILE A 48 -8.28 4.28 -4.72
N GLN A 49 -7.05 4.59 -5.12
CA GLN A 49 -6.47 4.11 -6.38
C GLN A 49 -6.36 2.58 -6.41
N ALA A 50 -5.94 1.95 -5.30
CA ALA A 50 -5.86 0.51 -5.22
C ALA A 50 -7.22 -0.18 -5.43
N LEU A 51 -8.28 0.34 -4.81
CA LEU A 51 -9.62 -0.23 -4.98
C LEU A 51 -10.21 0.05 -6.37
N ASN A 52 -10.06 1.27 -6.89
CA ASN A 52 -10.61 1.64 -8.21
C ASN A 52 -9.85 0.99 -9.37
N GLY A 53 -8.55 0.69 -9.17
CA GLY A 53 -7.73 -0.06 -10.12
C GLY A 53 -7.95 -1.58 -10.06
N ASP A 54 -8.85 -2.06 -9.19
CA ASP A 54 -9.07 -3.48 -8.88
C ASP A 54 -7.78 -4.22 -8.47
N TRP A 55 -6.91 -3.54 -7.73
CA TRP A 55 -5.65 -4.08 -7.20
C TRP A 55 -5.89 -4.82 -5.87
N LYS A 56 -6.90 -5.69 -5.86
CA LYS A 56 -7.36 -6.41 -4.67
C LYS A 56 -7.55 -7.91 -4.92
N ILE A 57 -7.34 -8.70 -3.88
CA ILE A 57 -7.65 -10.12 -3.83
C ILE A 57 -8.27 -10.42 -2.46
N GLY A 58 -9.56 -10.77 -2.46
CA GLY A 58 -10.31 -11.03 -1.24
C GLY A 58 -10.27 -9.83 -0.29
N LYS A 59 -9.60 -9.99 0.86
CA LYS A 59 -9.50 -8.99 1.94
C LYS A 59 -8.20 -8.20 1.92
N GLU A 60 -7.41 -8.34 0.86
CA GLU A 60 -6.13 -7.66 0.71
C GLU A 60 -6.12 -6.85 -0.57
N ALA A 61 -5.51 -5.67 -0.52
CA ALA A 61 -5.26 -4.84 -1.68
C ALA A 61 -3.85 -4.26 -1.60
N TRP A 62 -3.32 -3.85 -2.75
CA TRP A 62 -1.99 -3.27 -2.85
C TRP A 62 -2.04 -1.97 -3.63
N GLY A 63 -1.23 -1.00 -3.22
CA GLY A 63 -1.19 0.32 -3.83
C GLY A 63 0.22 0.78 -4.15
N VAL A 64 0.28 1.76 -5.03
CA VAL A 64 1.49 2.50 -5.38
C VAL A 64 1.15 3.99 -5.45
N LYS A 65 2.12 4.83 -5.10
CA LYS A 65 2.04 6.27 -5.35
C LYS A 65 2.92 6.59 -6.55
N VAL A 66 2.33 7.14 -7.61
CA VAL A 66 3.04 7.52 -8.85
C VAL A 66 2.97 9.03 -9.03
N ILE A 67 4.09 9.66 -9.38
CA ILE A 67 4.15 11.05 -9.84
C ILE A 67 4.87 11.05 -11.19
N GLY A 68 4.17 11.47 -12.25
CA GLY A 68 4.59 11.20 -13.63
C GLY A 68 4.60 9.69 -13.87
N ASP A 69 5.80 9.12 -14.08
CA ASP A 69 6.03 7.68 -14.27
C ASP A 69 6.92 7.07 -13.18
N ILE A 70 7.12 7.79 -12.07
CA ILE A 70 8.06 7.40 -11.02
C ILE A 70 7.30 6.95 -9.77
N LEU A 71 7.57 5.71 -9.35
CA LEU A 71 7.13 5.19 -8.06
C LEU A 71 7.77 5.99 -6.93
N GLN A 72 6.92 6.52 -6.06
CA GLN A 72 7.29 7.32 -4.92
C GLN A 72 7.44 6.45 -3.66
N VAL A 73 8.27 6.92 -2.75
CA VAL A 73 8.37 6.34 -1.41
C VAL A 73 7.07 6.62 -0.65
N VAL A 74 6.49 5.57 -0.07
CA VAL A 74 5.28 5.67 0.75
C VAL A 74 5.57 5.50 2.24
N GLY A 75 6.65 4.81 2.59
CA GLY A 75 7.04 4.62 3.98
C GLY A 75 8.42 4.01 4.15
N LEU A 76 8.72 3.61 5.38
CA LEU A 76 9.98 2.99 5.77
C LEU A 76 9.71 1.68 6.50
N ASN A 77 10.59 0.70 6.32
CA ASN A 77 10.62 -0.49 7.16
C ASN A 77 11.40 -0.25 8.47
N ASN A 78 11.54 -1.30 9.28
CA ASN A 78 12.21 -1.26 10.58
C ASN A 78 13.70 -0.89 10.49
N ASN A 79 14.34 -1.21 9.37
CA ASN A 79 15.73 -0.87 9.07
C ASN A 79 15.86 0.50 8.40
N ARG A 80 14.79 1.31 8.38
CA ARG A 80 14.70 2.61 7.72
C ARG A 80 14.94 2.55 6.21
N GLN A 81 14.75 1.39 5.60
CA GLN A 81 14.79 1.25 4.14
C GLN A 81 13.48 1.74 3.55
N GLU A 82 13.59 2.45 2.43
CA GLU A 82 12.44 3.02 1.73
C GLU A 82 11.56 1.93 1.13
N LEU A 83 10.25 2.08 1.34
CA LEU A 83 9.21 1.22 0.80
C LEU A 83 8.35 2.04 -0.16
N LYS A 84 8.15 1.51 -1.37
CA LYS A 84 7.35 2.17 -2.44
C LYS A 84 6.00 1.49 -2.70
N LEU A 85 5.75 0.37 -2.01
CA LEU A 85 4.49 -0.38 -2.11
C LEU A 85 3.68 -0.17 -0.84
N ALA A 86 2.36 -0.11 -0.99
CA ALA A 86 1.38 -0.11 0.09
C ALA A 86 0.64 -1.45 0.10
N LYS A 87 0.23 -1.89 1.29
CA LYS A 87 -0.74 -2.97 1.47
C LYS A 87 -1.89 -2.48 2.33
N PHE A 88 -3.10 -2.88 1.95
CA PHE A 88 -4.36 -2.57 2.62
C PHE A 88 -5.08 -3.86 2.96
N VAL A 89 -5.70 -3.91 4.14
CA VAL A 89 -6.38 -5.11 4.63
C VAL A 89 -7.73 -4.77 5.27
N ASP A 90 -8.75 -5.55 4.92
CA ASP A 90 -10.03 -5.62 5.63
C ASP A 90 -9.95 -6.75 6.68
N GLY A 91 -9.32 -6.45 7.81
CA GLY A 91 -9.06 -7.43 8.86
C GLY A 91 -10.33 -7.95 9.54
N THR A 92 -11.42 -7.19 9.52
CA THR A 92 -12.69 -7.51 10.20
C THR A 92 -13.72 -8.13 9.27
N ASN A 93 -13.49 -8.14 7.95
CA ASN A 93 -14.48 -8.56 6.96
C ASN A 93 -15.78 -7.75 7.02
N THR A 94 -15.65 -6.49 7.43
CA THR A 94 -16.76 -5.53 7.51
C THR A 94 -16.56 -4.40 6.51
N ASN A 95 -15.65 -4.58 5.55
CA ASN A 95 -15.31 -3.60 4.53
C ASN A 95 -14.76 -2.29 5.12
N VAL A 96 -14.07 -2.43 6.27
CA VAL A 96 -13.37 -1.36 6.97
C VAL A 96 -11.88 -1.65 6.86
N TRP A 97 -11.23 -0.90 5.99
CA TRP A 97 -9.86 -1.16 5.59
C TRP A 97 -8.88 -0.30 6.40
N HIS A 98 -7.65 -0.77 6.54
CA HIS A 98 -6.51 0.05 6.93
C HIS A 98 -5.27 -0.41 6.18
N GLY A 99 -4.23 0.42 6.16
CA GLY A 99 -3.03 0.15 5.38
C GLY A 99 -1.72 0.35 6.12
N TYR A 100 -0.67 -0.16 5.49
CA TYR A 100 0.72 0.04 5.87
C TYR A 100 1.67 -0.03 4.66
N PRO A 101 2.88 0.54 4.76
CA PRO A 101 3.92 0.32 3.76
C PRO A 101 4.37 -1.15 3.73
N ALA A 102 4.36 -1.74 2.54
CA ALA A 102 4.61 -3.16 2.32
C ALA A 102 6.12 -3.44 2.10
N ASP A 103 6.70 -4.29 2.94
CA ASP A 103 8.09 -4.76 2.82
C ASP A 103 8.15 -6.08 2.07
N TYR A 104 7.96 -6.01 0.74
CA TYR A 104 7.92 -7.19 -0.12
C TYR A 104 9.20 -8.04 -0.09
N MET A 105 10.34 -7.46 0.30
CA MET A 105 11.62 -8.15 0.39
C MET A 105 11.65 -9.05 1.63
N SER A 106 11.35 -8.48 2.79
CA SER A 106 11.48 -9.16 4.08
C SER A 106 10.24 -9.98 4.45
N LYS A 107 9.06 -9.64 3.91
CA LYS A 107 7.77 -10.21 4.30
C LYS A 107 7.05 -10.79 3.09
N ALA A 108 6.92 -12.11 3.03
CA ALA A 108 6.27 -12.78 1.91
C ALA A 108 4.80 -12.38 1.75
N GLN A 109 4.11 -12.13 2.86
CA GLN A 109 2.71 -11.67 2.86
C GLN A 109 2.54 -10.25 2.31
N ASP A 110 3.61 -9.45 2.26
CA ASP A 110 3.55 -8.07 1.75
C ASP A 110 3.66 -8.03 0.21
N ARG A 111 3.96 -9.16 -0.43
CA ARG A 111 4.14 -9.24 -1.88
C ARG A 111 2.78 -9.17 -2.59
N PRO A 112 2.60 -8.24 -3.56
CA PRO A 112 1.38 -8.20 -4.34
C PRO A 112 1.14 -9.47 -5.15
N ALA A 113 -0.13 -9.81 -5.34
CA ALA A 113 -0.52 -10.94 -6.17
C ALA A 113 -0.04 -10.76 -7.63
N THR A 114 0.20 -11.88 -8.32
CA THR A 114 0.82 -11.86 -9.67
C THR A 114 -0.04 -11.13 -10.70
N ASN A 115 -1.36 -11.26 -10.62
CA ASN A 115 -2.30 -10.54 -11.47
C ASN A 115 -2.22 -9.01 -11.25
N ILE A 116 -2.06 -8.56 -10.01
CA ILE A 116 -1.90 -7.14 -9.68
C ILE A 116 -0.57 -6.61 -10.22
N LEU A 117 0.53 -7.34 -10.02
CA LEU A 117 1.83 -6.96 -10.58
C LEU A 117 1.79 -6.88 -12.11
N LYS A 118 1.04 -7.78 -12.77
CA LYS A 118 0.84 -7.74 -14.22
C LYS A 118 0.10 -6.46 -14.63
N VAL A 119 -0.96 -6.07 -13.92
CA VAL A 119 -1.66 -4.80 -14.16
C VAL A 119 -0.71 -3.61 -14.01
N TRP A 120 0.17 -3.60 -13.01
CA TRP A 120 1.17 -2.53 -12.85
C TRP A 120 2.21 -2.51 -13.97
N VAL A 121 2.58 -3.67 -14.52
CA VAL A 121 3.45 -3.74 -15.70
C VAL A 121 2.74 -3.22 -16.95
N ASP A 122 1.49 -3.65 -17.16
CA ASP A 122 0.70 -3.26 -18.32
C ASP A 122 0.40 -1.75 -18.32
N ASN A 123 0.30 -1.13 -17.14
CA ASN A 123 0.17 0.32 -16.94
C ASN A 123 1.51 1.08 -16.92
N GLY A 124 2.64 0.41 -17.10
CA GLY A 124 3.96 1.05 -17.16
C GLY A 124 4.60 1.43 -15.81
N PHE A 125 3.95 1.15 -14.68
CA PHE A 125 4.52 1.44 -13.34
C PHE A 125 5.72 0.54 -13.01
N LEU A 126 5.76 -0.65 -13.60
CA LEU A 126 6.83 -1.62 -13.42
C LEU A 126 7.27 -2.20 -14.76
N THR A 127 8.51 -2.69 -14.81
CA THR A 127 8.94 -3.58 -15.88
C THR A 127 8.69 -5.04 -15.48
N LYS A 128 8.62 -5.95 -16.46
CA LYS A 128 8.54 -7.41 -16.20
C LYS A 128 9.68 -7.90 -15.29
N ALA A 129 10.87 -7.32 -15.43
CA ALA A 129 12.01 -7.63 -14.58
C ALA A 129 11.77 -7.22 -13.12
N LYS A 130 11.23 -6.01 -12.88
CA LYS A 130 10.86 -5.54 -11.52
C LYS A 130 9.76 -6.42 -10.93
N MET A 131 8.73 -6.77 -11.70
CA MET A 131 7.68 -7.71 -11.28
C MET A 131 8.26 -9.05 -10.80
N SER A 132 9.18 -9.65 -11.58
CA SER A 132 9.81 -10.93 -11.20
C SER A 132 10.57 -10.81 -9.88
N LYS A 133 11.32 -9.71 -9.69
CA LYS A 133 12.07 -9.47 -8.46
C LYS A 133 11.15 -9.27 -7.25
N ILE A 134 10.08 -8.49 -7.38
CA ILE A 134 9.08 -8.30 -6.32
C ILE A 134 8.48 -9.64 -5.90
N ARG A 135 8.05 -10.47 -6.86
CA ARG A 135 7.46 -11.78 -6.60
C ARG A 135 8.40 -12.72 -5.82
N LEU A 136 9.70 -12.64 -6.11
CA LEU A 136 10.74 -13.42 -5.44
C LEU A 136 11.23 -12.79 -4.12
N GLY A 137 10.77 -11.59 -3.76
CA GLY A 137 11.28 -10.85 -2.61
C GLY A 137 12.71 -10.32 -2.78
N GLN A 138 13.15 -10.11 -4.02
CA GLN A 138 14.49 -9.63 -4.34
C GLN A 138 14.51 -8.13 -4.49
N SER A 139 15.59 -7.51 -4.01
CA SER A 139 15.79 -6.06 -4.19
C SER A 139 15.78 -5.66 -5.66
N CYS A 140 15.05 -4.59 -5.96
CA CYS A 140 15.08 -3.91 -7.23
C CYS A 140 14.93 -2.41 -7.03
N ASN A 141 15.51 -1.63 -7.95
CA ASN A 141 15.35 -0.18 -7.94
C ASN A 141 13.95 0.16 -8.46
N LEU A 142 12.99 0.28 -7.54
CA LEU A 142 11.60 0.61 -7.86
C LEU A 142 11.46 2.04 -8.33
#